data_AF-A0A821IQE2-F1
#
_entry.id   AF-A0A821IQE2-F1
#
_cell.length_a   1.000
_cell.length_b   1.000
_cell.length_c   1.000
_cell.angle_alpha   90.00
_cell.angle_beta   90.00
_cell.angle_gamma   90.00
#
_symmetry.space_group_name_H-M   'P 1'
#
loop_
_entity.id
_entity.type
_entity.pdbx_description
1 polymer ?
#
loop_
_entity_poly.entity_id
_entity_poly.type
_entity_poly.pdbx_seq_one_letter_code
_entity_poly.pdbx_strand_id
1 'polypeptide(L)' 'TIEERLKVTLPDDIGYALNDGVVLCHFINQIRARSVQSIHVPSQAVVRILI' A
#
# COMPACT_ATOMS: atom_id res chain seq x y z
N THR A 1 -2.40 -1.63 -15.46
CA THR A 1 -1.66 -2.34 -14.38
C THR A 1 -2.39 -2.15 -13.05
N ILE A 2 -1.92 -2.75 -11.94
CA ILE A 2 -2.57 -2.60 -10.62
C ILE A 2 -2.54 -1.13 -10.15
N GLU A 3 -1.53 -0.36 -10.59
CA GLU A 3 -1.41 1.09 -10.36
C GLU A 3 -2.56 1.90 -10.94
N GLU A 4 -2.93 1.63 -12.20
CA GLU A 4 -4.08 2.30 -12.85
C GLU A 4 -5.39 1.99 -12.14
N ARG A 5 -5.52 0.75 -11.63
CA ARG A 5 -6.71 0.34 -10.89
C ARG A 5 -6.80 1.05 -9.55
N LEU A 6 -5.74 1.06 -8.75
CA LEU A 6 -5.77 1.75 -7.46
C LEU A 6 -5.61 3.28 -7.54
N LYS A 7 -5.19 3.82 -8.69
CA LYS A 7 -4.76 5.22 -8.84
C LYS A 7 -3.64 5.62 -7.87
N VAL A 8 -2.72 4.69 -7.61
CA VAL A 8 -1.49 4.94 -6.85
C VAL A 8 -0.29 4.47 -7.64
N THR A 9 0.78 5.26 -7.56
CA THR A 9 2.10 4.86 -8.02
C THR A 9 2.63 3.80 -7.06
N LEU A 10 2.97 2.63 -7.57
CA LEU A 10 3.70 1.65 -6.77
C LEU A 10 5.11 2.17 -6.50
N PRO A 11 5.72 1.82 -5.35
CA PRO A 11 7.14 2.04 -5.17
C PRO A 11 7.94 1.17 -6.14
N ASP A 12 9.15 1.62 -6.50
CA ASP A 12 10.09 0.86 -7.34
C ASP A 12 10.35 -0.55 -6.78
N ASP A 13 10.37 -0.65 -5.45
CA ASP A 13 10.52 -1.90 -4.71
C ASP A 13 9.16 -2.59 -4.51
N ILE A 14 8.62 -3.13 -5.61
CA ILE A 14 7.32 -3.81 -5.65
C ILE A 14 7.27 -4.96 -4.62
N GLY A 15 8.39 -5.67 -4.44
CA GLY A 15 8.49 -6.77 -3.47
C GLY A 15 8.18 -6.31 -2.06
N TYR A 16 8.73 -5.17 -1.65
CA TYR A 16 8.49 -4.56 -0.34
C TYR A 16 7.03 -4.10 -0.17
N ALA A 17 6.46 -3.42 -1.16
CA ALA A 17 5.06 -2.95 -1.11
C ALA A 17 4.03 -4.09 -1.03
N LEU A 18 4.32 -5.22 -1.68
CA LEU A 18 3.49 -6.41 -1.59
C LEU A 18 3.67 -7.12 -0.23
N ASN A 19 4.89 -7.10 0.33
CA ASN A 19 5.19 -7.71 1.62
C ASN A 19 4.48 -6.99 2.79
N ASP A 20 4.49 -5.66 2.80
CA ASP A 20 3.74 -4.85 3.77
C ASP A 20 2.22 -5.03 3.63
N GLY A 21 1.74 -5.54 2.48
CA GLY A 21 0.34 -5.90 2.24
C GLY A 21 -0.64 -4.71 2.18
N VAL A 22 -0.19 -3.49 2.49
CA VAL A 22 -1.00 -2.25 2.50
C VAL A 22 -1.64 -2.00 1.13
N VAL A 23 -0.85 -2.10 0.04
CA VAL A 23 -1.35 -1.92 -1.33
C VAL A 23 -2.39 -2.98 -1.69
N LEU A 24 -2.22 -4.22 -1.24
CA LEU A 24 -3.18 -5.29 -1.48
C LEU A 24 -4.50 -5.04 -0.72
N CYS A 25 -4.42 -4.58 0.52
CA CYS A 25 -5.60 -4.20 1.30
C CYS A 25 -6.39 -3.07 0.64
N HIS A 26 -5.69 -2.04 0.13
CA HIS A 26 -6.34 -0.97 -0.63
C HIS A 26 -6.96 -1.49 -1.93
N PHE A 27 -6.28 -2.39 -2.64
CA PHE A 27 -6.79 -3.00 -3.87
C PHE A 27 -8.11 -3.74 -3.64
N ILE A 28 -8.14 -4.60 -2.62
CA ILE A 28 -9.34 -5.39 -2.29
C ILE A 28 -10.50 -4.46 -1.90
N ASN A 29 -10.21 -3.38 -1.17
CA ASN A 29 -11.21 -2.36 -0.82
C ASN A 29 -11.75 -1.60 -2.04
N GLN A 30 -10.99 -1.48 -3.12
CA GLN A 30 -11.49 -0.91 -4.37
C GLN A 30 -12.38 -1.85 -5.16
N ILE A 31 -12.09 -3.15 -5.16
CA ILE A 31 -12.96 -4.15 -5.79
C ILE A 31 -14.28 -4.26 -5.04
N ARG A 32 -14.22 -4.27 -3.71
CA ARG A 32 -15.40 -4.36 -2.85
C ARG A 32 -15.22 -3.48 -1.63
N ALA A 33 -16.03 -2.43 -1.57
CA ALA A 33 -16.01 -1.44 -0.50
C ALA A 33 -16.04 -2.10 0.89
N ARG A 34 -15.13 -1.68 1.77
CA ARG A 34 -15.03 -2.11 3.17
C ARG A 34 -14.73 -3.60 3.37
N SER A 35 -14.07 -4.26 2.42
CA SER A 35 -13.60 -5.64 2.59
C SER A 35 -12.49 -5.78 3.63
N VAL A 36 -11.65 -4.76 3.78
CA VAL A 36 -10.65 -4.62 4.83
C VAL A 36 -10.99 -3.35 5.61
N GLN A 37 -11.42 -3.52 6.87
CA GLN A 37 -11.96 -2.43 7.69
C GLN A 37 -10.89 -1.53 8.31
N SER A 38 -9.72 -2.08 8.59
CA SER A 38 -8.58 -1.37 9.15
C SER A 38 -7.30 -1.88 8.51
N ILE A 39 -6.40 -0.96 8.18
CA ILE A 39 -5.11 -1.27 7.57
C ILE A 39 -4.05 -0.74 8.54
N HIS A 40 -3.22 -1.65 9.05
CA HIS A 40 -2.03 -1.25 9.79
C HIS A 40 -1.00 -0.75 8.78
N VAL A 41 -0.73 0.56 8.80
CA VAL A 41 0.32 1.15 7.96
C VAL A 41 1.56 1.31 8.82
N PRO A 42 2.66 0.59 8.54
CA PRO A 42 3.92 0.81 9.24
C PRO A 42 4.38 2.26 9.01
N SER A 43 4.83 2.93 10.07
CA SER A 43 5.19 4.34 10.00
C SER A 43 6.41 4.57 9.10
N GLN A 44 6.20 5.12 7.90
CA GLN A 44 7.29 5.55 7.00
C GLN A 44 8.09 6.76 7.52
N ALA A 45 7.64 7.41 8.61
CA ALA A 45 8.27 8.62 9.14
C ALA A 45 9.62 8.38 9.85
N VAL A 46 10.01 7.12 10.09
CA VAL A 46 11.26 6.78 10.79
C VAL A 46 12.51 6.93 9.92
N VAL A 47 12.39 7.00 8.59
CA VAL A 47 13.56 7.08 7.68
C VAL A 47 13.67 8.47 7.03
N ARG A 48 13.55 9.54 7.83
CA ARG A 48 13.81 10.93 7.36
C ARG A 48 14.73 11.74 8.29
N ILE A 49 15.49 11.08 9.17
CA ILE A 49 16.45 11.74 10.08
C ILE A 49 17.85 11.10 10.00
N LEU A 50 18.18 10.42 8.90
CA LEU A 50 19.56 9.99 8.63
C LEU A 50 20.06 10.53 7.29
N ILE A 51 19.97 11.86 7.13
CA ILE A 51 20.79 12.66 6.22
C ILE A 51 21.32 13.86 7.00
#